data_AF-A0A1H9X0D3-F1
#
_entry.id   AF-A0A1H9X0D3-F1
#
_cell.length_a   1.000
_cell.length_b   1.000
_cell.length_c   1.000
_cell.angle_alpha   90.00
_cell.angle_beta   90.00
_cell.angle_gamma   90.00
#
_symmetry.space_group_name_H-M   'P 1'
#
loop_
_entity.id
_entity.type
_entity.pdbx_description
1 polymer ?
#
loop_
_entity_poly.entity_id
_entity_poly.type
_entity_poly.pdbx_seq_one_letter_code
_entity_poly.pdbx_strand_id
1 'polypeptide(L)' 'MRSFDIYYFILAILGTVGMMGIGISFAQTSLLMFLGFLVLSLGSVFAGFKRKKYLHSTN' A
#
# COMPACT_ATOMS: atom_id res chain seq x y z
N MET A 1 -12.77 -11.18 17.75
CA MET A 1 -12.13 -10.16 16.89
C MET A 1 -10.75 -9.93 17.46
N ARG A 2 -9.71 -10.51 16.85
CA ARG A 2 -8.32 -10.41 17.34
C ARG A 2 -7.88 -8.94 17.26
N SER A 3 -7.10 -8.52 18.25
CA SER A 3 -6.54 -7.19 18.48
C SER A 3 -6.26 -6.41 17.19
N PHE A 4 -6.50 -5.10 17.24
CA PHE A 4 -6.21 -4.16 16.15
C PHE A 4 -4.81 -4.41 15.57
N ASP A 5 -4.76 -5.03 14.39
CA ASP A 5 -3.51 -5.34 13.71
C ASP A 5 -3.01 -4.03 13.07
N ILE A 6 -2.26 -3.27 13.87
CA ILE A 6 -1.67 -1.97 13.50
C ILE A 6 -0.94 -2.03 12.16
N TYR A 7 -0.40 -3.20 11.80
CA TYR A 7 0.25 -3.41 10.52
C TYR A 7 -0.71 -3.40 9.34
N TYR A 8 -1.85 -4.11 9.43
CA TYR A 8 -2.87 -4.05 8.37
C TYR A 8 -3.46 -2.65 8.26
N PHE A 9 -3.57 -1.94 9.38
CA PHE A 9 -4.00 -0.55 9.39
C PHE A 9 -3.02 0.38 8.66
N ILE A 10 -1.72 0.28 8.96
CA ILE A 10 -0.67 1.06 8.27
C ILE A 10 -0.64 0.72 6.78
N LEU A 11 -0.72 -0.56 6.40
CA LEU A 11 -0.77 -0.97 4.99
C LEU A 11 -2.00 -0.42 4.27
N ALA A 12 -3.16 -0.43 4.92
CA ALA A 12 -4.38 0.13 4.36
C ALA A 12 -4.24 1.64 4.13
N ILE A 13 -3.72 2.39 5.11
CA ILE A 13 -3.44 3.83 4.96
C ILE A 13 -2.47 4.08 3.80
N LEU A 14 -1.36 3.33 3.74
CA LEU A 14 -0.39 3.48 2.65
C LEU A 14 -1.02 3.22 1.28
N GLY A 15 -1.85 2.17 1.19
CA GLY A 15 -2.57 1.83 -0.04
C GLY A 15 -3.56 2.92 -0.46
N THR A 16 -4.31 3.49 0.49
CA THR A 16 -5.25 4.60 0.24
C THR A 16 -4.52 5.86 -0.20
N VAL A 17 -3.44 6.24 0.49
CA VAL A 17 -2.63 7.41 0.13
C VAL A 17 -1.99 7.23 -1.25
N GLY A 18 -1.47 6.04 -1.55
CA GLY A 18 -0.92 5.71 -2.87
C GLY A 18 -1.96 5.81 -3.98
N MET A 19 -3.16 5.24 -3.81
CA MET A 19 -4.22 5.34 -4.82
C MET A 19 -4.73 6.77 -5.02
N MET A 20 -4.92 7.53 -3.93
CA MET A 20 -5.30 8.95 -4.04
C MET A 20 -4.20 9.77 -4.73
N GLY A 21 -2.94 9.53 -4.38
CA GLY A 21 -1.79 10.20 -4.99
C GLY A 21 -1.64 9.88 -6.48
N ILE A 22 -1.92 8.65 -6.89
CA ILE A 22 -2.00 8.28 -8.32
C ILE A 22 -3.07 9.12 -9.03
N GLY A 23 -4.28 9.23 -8.45
CA GLY A 23 -5.34 10.08 -9.01
C GLY A 23 -4.93 11.55 -9.14
N ILE A 24 -4.28 12.10 -8.11
CA ILE A 24 -3.76 13.48 -8.11
C ILE A 24 -2.66 13.66 -9.17
N SER A 25 -1.78 12.68 -9.32
CA SER A 25 -0.69 12.75 -10.30
C SER A 25 -1.19 12.80 -11.75
N PHE A 26 -2.29 12.11 -12.05
CA PHE A 26 -2.97 12.22 -13.35
C PHE A 26 -3.61 13.60 -13.53
N ALA A 27 -4.24 14.15 -12.48
CA ALA A 27 -4.83 15.48 -12.53
C ALA A 27 -3.78 16.59 -12.76
N GLN A 28 -2.57 16.45 -12.19
CA GLN A 28 -1.45 17.36 -12.41
C GLN A 28 -0.56 16.99 -13.61
N THR A 29 -0.86 15.91 -14.34
CA THR A 29 -0.01 15.37 -15.43
C THR A 29 1.47 15.24 -15.05
N SER A 30 1.74 14.95 -13.77
CA SER A 30 3.10 14.91 -13.22
C SER A 30 3.60 13.48 -13.13
N LEU A 31 4.46 13.11 -14.09
CA LEU A 31 5.04 11.77 -14.18
C LEU A 31 5.84 11.39 -12.91
N LEU A 32 6.52 12.37 -12.30
CA LEU A 32 7.34 12.15 -11.10
C LEU A 32 6.47 11.75 -9.91
N MET A 33 5.33 12.44 -9.71
CA MET A 33 4.38 12.10 -8.66
C MET A 33 3.73 10.74 -8.93
N PHE A 34 3.39 10.47 -10.19
CA PHE A 34 2.80 9.18 -10.57
C PHE A 34 3.72 8.02 -10.20
N LEU A 35 5.01 8.10 -10.56
CA LEU A 35 5.99 7.06 -10.22
C LEU A 35 6.16 6.92 -8.69
N GLY A 36 6.23 8.02 -7.95
CA GLY A 36 6.33 7.98 -6.49
C GLY A 36 5.15 7.29 -5.82
N PHE A 37 3.93 7.67 -6.19
CA PHE A 37 2.71 7.08 -5.64
C PHE A 37 2.46 5.65 -6.13
N LEU A 38 2.87 5.32 -7.36
CA LEU A 38 2.81 3.96 -7.89
C LEU A 38 3.74 3.02 -7.12
N VAL A 39 4.96 3.45 -6.80
CA VAL A 39 5.88 2.67 -5.95
C VAL A 39 5.31 2.50 -4.53
N LEU A 40 4.72 3.55 -3.96
CA LEU A 40 4.06 3.46 -2.64
C LEU A 40 2.88 2.48 -2.64
N SER A 41 2.00 2.56 -3.63
CA SER A 41 0.87 1.63 -3.78
C SER A 41 1.35 0.19 -3.98
N LEU A 42 2.25 -0.06 -4.93
CA LEU A 42 2.78 -1.40 -5.18
C LEU A 42 3.55 -1.95 -3.97
N GLY A 43 4.33 -1.12 -3.29
CA GLY A 43 5.05 -1.48 -2.08
C GLY A 43 4.11 -1.90 -0.95
N SER A 44 3.00 -1.18 -0.76
CA SER A 44 1.99 -1.52 0.25
C SER A 44 1.32 -2.87 -0.05
N VAL A 45 0.97 -3.12 -1.32
CA VAL A 45 0.34 -4.36 -1.76
C VAL A 45 1.31 -5.54 -1.62
N PHE A 46 2.55 -5.38 -2.09
CA PHE A 46 3.57 -6.42 -2.01
C PHE A 46 3.92 -6.77 -0.56
N ALA A 47 4.05 -5.77 0.32
CA ALA A 47 4.26 -5.99 1.75
C ALA A 47 3.10 -6.76 2.39
N GLY A 48 1.86 -6.46 2.02
CA GLY A 48 0.67 -7.20 2.44
C GLY A 48 0.70 -8.67 2.03
N PHE A 49 1.02 -8.96 0.76
CA PHE A 49 1.14 -10.34 0.26
C PHE A 49 2.30 -11.10 0.90
N LYS A 50 3.46 -10.46 1.09
CA LYS A 50 4.63 -11.08 1.73
C LYS A 50 4.31 -11.46 3.19
N ARG A 51 3.64 -10.58 3.95
CA ARG A 51 3.19 -10.88 5.31
C ARG A 51 2.15 -11.99 5.34
N LYS A 52 1.19 -11.99 4.41
CA LYS A 52 0.21 -13.09 4.29
C LYS A 52 0.90 -14.45 4.08
N LYS A 53 1.93 -14.51 3.22
CA LYS A 53 2.70 -15.73 2.97
C LYS A 53 3.51 -16.17 4.20
N TYR A 54 4.10 -15.23 4.93
CA TYR A 54 4.86 -15.54 6.16
C TYR A 54 3.95 -16.12 7.25
N LEU A 55 2.79 -15.50 7.49
CA LEU A 55 1.81 -15.98 8.48
C LEU A 55 1.19 -17.32 8.11
N HIS A 56 1.11 -17.66 6.82
CA HIS A 56 0.62 -18.95 6.35
C HIS A 56 1.70 -20.05 6.36
N SER A 57 2.99 -19.68 6.35
CA SER A 57 4.11 -20.63 6.43
C SER A 57 4.49 -21.00 7.87
N THR A 58 3.96 -20.28 8.86
CA THR A 58 4.26 -20.48 10.30
C THR A 58 3.07 -21.07 11.07
N ASN A 59 1.96 -21.40 10.40
CA ASN A 59 0.87 -22.25 10.92
C ASN A 59 0.96 -23.63 10.30
#